data_AF-A0A515KNT6-F1
#
_entry.id   AF-A0A515KNT6-F1
#
_cell.length_a   1.000
_cell.length_b   1.000
_cell.length_c   1.000
_cell.angle_alpha   90.00
_cell.angle_beta   90.00
_cell.angle_gamma   90.00
#
_symmetry.space_group_name_H-M   'P 1'
#
loop_
_entity.id
_entity.type
_entity.pdbx_description
1 polymer ?
#
loop_
_entity_poly.entity_id
_entity_poly.type
_entity_poly.pdbx_seq_one_letter_code
_entity_poly.pdbx_strand_id
1 'polypeptide(L)'
;MLFDTGPFRVRPMLVAALASHGLTPRDIDTVFLTHLHWDHVENIDLFAHAEIITPRLEYEYAVAPRVNDWGTPPYVREMLHGMNMTLLPDEEQQLFPGVHTLLLPGHSVGLQGLAIESGEDRLVLASDALWSARDATRGVPDVAFFDPAKAQRSLDRALAAGNVFYPGHDRAFRFENQQVTYLSQYNYALSFAFQPHGQDFDIAISTERHCSGLGGAI
;
A
#
# COMPACT_ATOMS: atom_id res chain seq x y z
N MET A 1 -13.94 1.04 -5.24
CA MET A 1 -12.83 1.82 -4.65
C MET A 1 -11.47 1.14 -4.83
N LEU A 2 -10.49 1.88 -5.34
CA LEU A 2 -9.07 1.51 -5.40
C LEU A 2 -8.28 2.31 -4.35
N PHE A 3 -7.30 1.68 -3.70
CA PHE A 3 -6.46 2.30 -2.65
C PHE A 3 -5.05 2.55 -3.21
N ASP A 4 -4.70 3.83 -3.37
CA ASP A 4 -3.55 4.33 -4.13
C ASP A 4 -3.47 3.81 -5.59
N THR A 5 -2.56 4.37 -6.38
CA THR A 5 -2.43 4.05 -7.82
C THR A 5 -1.04 3.57 -8.22
N GLY A 6 -0.07 3.62 -7.32
CA GLY A 6 1.28 3.16 -7.61
C GLY A 6 2.09 4.13 -8.48
N PRO A 7 3.41 3.90 -8.60
CA PRO A 7 4.28 4.64 -9.52
C PRO A 7 4.00 4.29 -10.98
N PHE A 8 4.37 5.16 -11.91
CA PHE A 8 4.16 4.96 -13.34
C PHE A 8 4.77 3.63 -13.84
N ARG A 9 5.92 3.23 -13.29
CA ARG A 9 6.63 1.99 -13.67
C ARG A 9 5.80 0.72 -13.45
N VAL A 10 4.84 0.72 -12.53
CA VAL A 10 3.98 -0.46 -12.25
C VAL A 10 2.64 -0.41 -12.98
N ARG A 11 2.40 0.59 -13.84
CA ARG A 11 1.16 0.71 -14.62
C ARG A 11 0.72 -0.59 -15.30
N PRO A 12 1.59 -1.34 -16.00
CA PRO A 12 1.17 -2.60 -16.61
C PRO A 12 0.71 -3.64 -15.58
N MET A 13 1.34 -3.66 -14.40
CA MET A 13 0.97 -4.57 -13.31
C MET A 13 -0.37 -4.19 -12.70
N LEU A 14 -0.63 -2.89 -12.49
CA LEU A 14 -1.92 -2.40 -12.00
C LEU A 14 -3.07 -2.80 -12.94
N VAL A 15 -2.90 -2.53 -14.24
CA VAL A 15 -3.91 -2.88 -15.26
C VAL A 15 -4.11 -4.40 -15.33
N ALA A 16 -3.04 -5.19 -15.28
CA ALA A 16 -3.12 -6.64 -15.26
C ALA A 16 -3.82 -7.18 -14.00
N ALA A 17 -3.57 -6.59 -12.83
CA ALA A 17 -4.23 -6.97 -11.59
C ALA A 17 -5.74 -6.70 -11.64
N LEU A 18 -6.15 -5.51 -12.10
CA LEU A 18 -7.57 -5.21 -12.35
C LEU A 18 -8.19 -6.24 -13.30
N ALA A 19 -7.52 -6.54 -14.42
CA ALA A 19 -8.01 -7.51 -15.40
C ALA A 19 -8.15 -8.93 -14.82
N SER A 20 -7.26 -9.36 -13.92
CA SER A 20 -7.40 -10.66 -13.24
C SER A 20 -8.62 -10.76 -12.32
N HIS A 21 -9.18 -9.62 -11.93
CA HIS A 21 -10.46 -9.51 -11.21
C HIS A 21 -11.65 -9.24 -12.14
N GLY A 22 -11.46 -9.29 -13.46
CA GLY A 22 -12.51 -8.99 -14.44
C GLY A 22 -12.86 -7.50 -14.54
N LEU A 23 -11.96 -6.63 -14.07
CA LEU A 23 -12.14 -5.17 -14.04
C LEU A 23 -11.20 -4.49 -15.05
N THR A 24 -11.62 -3.32 -15.49
CA THR A 24 -10.80 -2.34 -16.22
C THR A 24 -10.65 -1.08 -15.36
N PRO A 25 -9.73 -0.16 -15.68
CA PRO A 25 -9.69 1.13 -14.98
C PRO A 25 -11.01 1.88 -14.98
N ARG A 26 -11.86 1.68 -16.00
CA ARG A 26 -13.19 2.31 -16.11
C ARG A 26 -14.23 1.79 -15.13
N ASP A 27 -13.98 0.64 -14.53
CA ASP A 27 -14.88 0.04 -13.54
C ASP A 27 -14.58 0.54 -12.11
N ILE A 28 -13.54 1.37 -11.94
CA ILE A 28 -13.18 1.98 -10.67
C ILE A 28 -13.86 3.33 -10.54
N ASP A 29 -14.85 3.40 -9.67
CA ASP A 29 -15.68 4.57 -9.38
C ASP A 29 -15.05 5.54 -8.37
N THR A 30 -14.21 5.03 -7.47
CA THR A 30 -13.55 5.80 -6.40
C THR A 30 -12.08 5.41 -6.29
N VAL A 31 -11.20 6.39 -6.15
CA VAL A 31 -9.78 6.20 -5.80
C VAL A 31 -9.51 6.92 -4.49
N PHE A 32 -8.97 6.21 -3.50
CA PHE A 32 -8.49 6.80 -2.26
C PHE A 32 -6.97 6.98 -2.34
N LEU A 33 -6.50 8.22 -2.37
CA LEU A 33 -5.09 8.58 -2.32
C LEU A 33 -4.71 8.89 -0.88
N THR A 34 -3.91 8.02 -0.27
CA THR A 34 -3.50 8.10 1.14
C THR A 34 -2.69 9.35 1.43
N HIS A 35 -1.81 9.69 0.50
CA HIS A 35 -0.98 10.88 0.44
C HIS A 35 -0.49 11.11 -1.00
N LEU A 36 0.25 12.19 -1.23
CA LEU A 36 0.57 12.66 -2.58
C LEU A 36 2.03 12.42 -3.01
N HIS A 37 2.66 11.36 -2.52
CA HIS A 37 3.95 10.93 -3.06
C HIS A 37 3.82 10.26 -4.44
N TRP A 38 4.89 10.35 -5.24
CA TRP A 38 4.94 9.88 -6.63
C TRP A 38 4.50 8.42 -6.78
N ASP A 39 4.93 7.56 -5.87
CA ASP A 39 4.65 6.13 -5.85
C ASP A 39 3.23 5.78 -5.42
N HIS A 40 2.39 6.76 -5.08
CA HIS A 40 0.98 6.55 -4.75
C HIS A 40 0.05 7.20 -5.79
N VAL A 41 0.50 8.26 -6.47
CA VAL A 41 -0.36 9.11 -7.32
C VAL A 41 -0.10 9.00 -8.82
N GLU A 42 1.04 8.46 -9.26
CA GLU A 42 1.48 8.60 -10.66
C GLU A 42 0.59 7.92 -11.72
N ASN A 43 -0.30 7.00 -11.34
CA ASN A 43 -1.26 6.38 -12.27
C ASN A 43 -2.68 6.93 -12.19
N ILE A 44 -2.87 8.09 -11.55
CA ILE A 44 -4.17 8.70 -11.35
C ILE A 44 -4.89 9.07 -12.66
N ASP A 45 -4.16 9.31 -13.75
CA ASP A 45 -4.71 9.61 -15.08
C ASP A 45 -5.56 8.46 -15.67
N LEU A 46 -5.31 7.20 -15.24
CA LEU A 46 -6.15 6.06 -15.63
C LEU A 46 -7.57 6.15 -15.07
N PHE A 47 -7.76 6.93 -14.02
CA PHE A 47 -8.98 7.01 -13.22
C PHE A 47 -9.61 8.41 -13.25
N ALA A 48 -9.36 9.19 -14.31
CA ALA A 48 -9.86 10.57 -14.43
C ALA A 48 -11.39 10.74 -14.37
N HIS A 49 -12.16 9.64 -14.46
CA HIS A 49 -13.61 9.61 -14.34
C HIS A 49 -14.11 9.29 -12.93
N ALA A 50 -13.22 8.74 -12.07
CA ALA A 50 -13.54 8.35 -10.71
C ALA A 50 -13.61 9.58 -9.78
N GLU A 51 -14.28 9.41 -8.64
CA GLU A 51 -14.09 10.31 -7.51
C GLU A 51 -12.73 10.05 -6.86
N ILE A 52 -11.94 11.11 -6.71
CA ILE A 52 -10.62 11.06 -6.06
C ILE A 52 -10.76 11.59 -4.63
N ILE A 53 -10.63 10.70 -3.65
CA ILE A 53 -10.65 11.03 -2.24
C ILE A 53 -9.20 11.18 -1.76
N THR A 54 -8.85 12.30 -1.12
CA THR A 54 -7.50 12.50 -0.56
C THR A 54 -7.54 13.44 0.65
N PRO A 55 -6.61 13.34 1.62
CA PRO A 55 -6.56 14.27 2.74
C PRO A 55 -6.37 15.72 2.28
N ARG A 56 -7.17 16.64 2.83
CA ARG A 56 -7.07 18.08 2.53
C ARG A 56 -5.68 18.63 2.80
N LEU A 57 -5.05 18.21 3.90
CA LEU A 57 -3.71 18.66 4.28
C LEU A 57 -2.65 18.29 3.23
N GLU A 58 -2.75 17.10 2.62
CA GLU A 58 -1.85 16.67 1.54
C GLU A 58 -2.02 17.55 0.31
N TYR A 59 -3.28 17.77 -0.10
CA TYR A 59 -3.60 18.61 -1.26
C TYR A 59 -3.15 20.07 -1.09
N GLU A 60 -3.31 20.64 0.11
CA GLU A 60 -2.86 21.99 0.45
C GLU A 60 -1.32 22.07 0.50
N TYR A 61 -0.66 21.09 1.10
CA TYR A 61 0.80 21.03 1.21
C TYR A 61 1.49 20.90 -0.15
N ALA A 62 0.90 20.15 -1.09
CA ALA A 62 1.42 19.94 -2.43
C ALA A 62 1.60 21.22 -3.26
N VAL A 63 1.05 22.37 -2.84
CA VAL A 63 1.30 23.67 -3.49
C VAL A 63 2.76 24.10 -3.34
N ALA A 64 3.38 23.82 -2.20
CA ALA A 64 4.75 24.21 -1.89
C ALA A 64 5.34 23.23 -0.86
N PRO A 65 5.65 21.99 -1.28
CA PRO A 65 6.26 21.00 -0.39
C PRO A 65 7.61 21.50 0.13
N ARG A 66 8.05 20.96 1.27
CA ARG A 66 9.37 21.29 1.83
C ARG A 66 10.47 20.89 0.85
N VAL A 67 11.57 21.65 0.82
CA VAL A 67 12.69 21.41 -0.10
C VAL A 67 13.30 20.00 0.03
N ASN A 68 13.25 19.40 1.22
CA ASN A 68 13.78 18.06 1.48
C ASN A 68 12.74 16.94 1.24
N ASP A 69 11.51 17.29 0.90
CA ASP A 69 10.48 16.33 0.52
C ASP A 69 10.59 16.06 -0.98
N TRP A 70 11.34 15.02 -1.30
CA TRP A 70 11.49 14.51 -2.66
C TRP A 70 10.40 13.50 -3.03
N GLY A 71 9.53 13.13 -2.09
CA GLY A 71 8.42 12.22 -2.30
C GLY A 71 7.25 12.89 -3.01
N THR A 72 6.93 14.12 -2.62
CA THR A 72 5.83 14.90 -3.23
C THR A 72 6.27 15.53 -4.55
N PRO A 73 5.74 15.11 -5.72
CA PRO A 73 6.16 15.69 -7.00
C PRO A 73 5.70 17.13 -7.14
N PRO A 74 6.54 18.03 -7.69
CA PRO A 74 6.15 19.45 -7.88
C PRO A 74 4.98 19.64 -8.87
N TYR A 75 4.63 18.61 -9.63
CA TYR A 75 3.56 18.61 -10.63
C TYR A 75 2.28 17.88 -10.17
N VAL A 76 2.23 17.35 -8.94
CA VAL A 76 1.08 16.52 -8.50
C VAL A 76 -0.24 17.29 -8.50
N ARG A 77 -0.21 18.60 -8.22
CA ARG A 77 -1.37 19.49 -8.33
C ARG A 77 -1.93 19.55 -9.74
N GLU A 78 -1.07 19.51 -10.75
CA GLU A 78 -1.48 19.53 -12.15
C GLU A 78 -2.00 18.18 -12.62
N MET A 79 -1.51 17.08 -12.05
CA MET A 79 -2.08 15.75 -12.30
C MET A 79 -3.53 15.65 -11.80
N LEU A 80 -3.82 16.29 -10.67
CA LEU A 80 -5.15 16.28 -10.03
C LEU A 80 -6.07 17.39 -10.57
N HIS A 81 -5.56 18.30 -11.39
CA HIS A 81 -6.31 19.44 -11.88
C HIS A 81 -7.51 19.00 -12.75
N GLY A 82 -8.71 19.45 -12.38
CA GLY A 82 -9.94 19.14 -13.09
C GLY A 82 -10.55 17.77 -12.81
N MET A 83 -9.94 16.98 -11.91
CA MET A 83 -10.54 15.73 -11.43
C MET A 83 -11.68 16.01 -10.42
N ASN A 84 -12.62 15.07 -10.31
CA ASN A 84 -13.66 15.12 -9.29
C ASN A 84 -13.04 14.75 -7.93
N MET A 85 -12.88 15.71 -7.02
CA MET A 85 -12.14 15.51 -5.78
C MET A 85 -12.98 15.72 -4.52
N THR A 86 -12.80 14.81 -3.56
CA THR A 86 -13.28 14.95 -2.19
C THR A 86 -12.08 15.08 -1.25
N LEU A 87 -11.93 16.27 -0.65
CA LEU A 87 -10.84 16.56 0.28
C LEU A 87 -11.27 16.21 1.71
N LEU A 88 -10.64 15.19 2.29
CA LEU A 88 -10.98 14.72 3.62
C LEU A 88 -10.49 15.72 4.69
N PRO A 89 -11.30 16.02 5.70
CA PRO A 89 -10.87 16.78 6.86
C PRO A 89 -9.83 15.99 7.68
N ASP A 90 -9.16 16.68 8.60
CA ASP A 90 -8.20 16.08 9.56
C ASP A 90 -8.96 15.48 10.74
N GLU A 91 -9.91 14.59 10.43
CA GLU A 91 -10.73 13.84 11.38
C GLU A 91 -11.07 12.46 10.80
N GLU A 92 -11.28 11.49 11.67
CA GLU A 92 -11.67 10.14 11.27
C GLU A 92 -13.16 10.07 11.01
N GLN A 93 -13.54 9.44 9.90
CA GLN A 93 -14.94 9.31 9.49
C GLN A 93 -15.18 7.98 8.78
N GLN A 94 -16.43 7.56 8.75
CA GLN A 94 -16.85 6.39 8.00
C GLN A 94 -17.05 6.78 6.53
N LEU A 95 -16.33 6.12 5.61
CA LEU A 95 -16.50 6.33 4.17
C LEU A 95 -17.58 5.41 3.60
N PHE A 96 -17.57 4.15 4.03
CA PHE A 96 -18.52 3.11 3.66
C PHE A 96 -18.86 2.27 4.90
N PRO A 97 -19.96 1.49 4.90
CA PRO A 97 -20.24 0.57 6.00
C PRO A 97 -19.03 -0.33 6.30
N GLY A 98 -18.51 -0.24 7.53
CA GLY A 98 -17.34 -0.99 7.99
C GLY A 98 -15.97 -0.48 7.51
N VAL A 99 -15.91 0.66 6.81
CA VAL A 99 -14.66 1.28 6.31
C VAL A 99 -14.50 2.68 6.89
N HIS A 100 -13.50 2.87 7.74
CA HIS A 100 -13.22 4.12 8.44
C HIS A 100 -11.85 4.68 8.05
N THR A 101 -11.74 6.00 7.92
CA THR A 101 -10.43 6.64 7.80
C THR A 101 -9.65 6.55 9.11
N LEU A 102 -8.34 6.43 9.01
CA LEU A 102 -7.41 6.39 10.13
C LEU A 102 -6.37 7.50 9.93
N LEU A 103 -6.29 8.47 10.85
CA LEU A 103 -5.30 9.54 10.76
C LEU A 103 -3.91 9.00 11.09
N LEU A 104 -2.99 9.10 10.14
CA LEU A 104 -1.65 8.52 10.23
C LEU A 104 -0.54 9.49 9.79
N PRO A 105 -0.55 10.77 10.23
CA PRO A 105 0.43 11.76 9.77
C PRO A 105 1.87 11.41 10.21
N GLY A 106 2.85 11.99 9.55
CA GLY A 106 4.26 11.93 9.94
C GLY A 106 5.17 11.38 8.86
N HIS A 107 4.72 10.36 8.12
CA HIS A 107 5.35 10.02 6.84
C HIS A 107 5.26 11.23 5.91
N SER A 108 4.04 11.62 5.57
CA SER A 108 3.70 12.91 4.94
C SER A 108 2.88 13.78 5.91
N VAL A 109 2.46 14.97 5.47
CA VAL A 109 1.84 15.99 6.34
C VAL A 109 0.54 15.53 7.01
N GLY A 110 -0.25 14.71 6.31
CA GLY A 110 -1.62 14.37 6.65
C GLY A 110 -2.06 13.04 6.07
N LEU A 111 -1.15 12.07 5.93
CA LEU A 111 -1.46 10.71 5.48
C LEU A 111 -2.67 10.16 6.23
N GLN A 112 -3.63 9.64 5.48
CA GLN A 112 -4.73 8.85 6.05
C GLN A 112 -4.71 7.44 5.48
N GLY A 113 -4.85 6.46 6.36
CA GLY A 113 -5.09 5.06 6.01
C GLY A 113 -6.56 4.69 6.16
N LEU A 114 -6.86 3.38 6.08
CA LEU A 114 -8.19 2.84 6.35
C LEU A 114 -8.14 1.73 7.39
N ALA A 115 -9.14 1.71 8.27
CA ALA A 115 -9.47 0.57 9.12
C ALA A 115 -10.76 -0.08 8.58
N ILE A 116 -10.71 -1.39 8.35
CA ILE A 116 -11.79 -2.16 7.71
C ILE A 116 -12.17 -3.35 8.59
N GLU A 117 -13.45 -3.45 8.91
CA GLU A 117 -14.02 -4.61 9.61
C GLU A 117 -14.28 -5.76 8.62
N SER A 118 -13.73 -6.94 8.88
CA SER A 118 -13.90 -8.13 8.04
C SER A 118 -14.05 -9.40 8.89
N GLY A 119 -15.26 -9.63 9.40
CA GLY A 119 -15.55 -10.79 10.24
C GLY A 119 -14.78 -10.69 11.57
N GLU A 120 -13.92 -11.67 11.85
CA GLU A 120 -13.06 -11.67 13.04
C GLU A 120 -11.78 -10.82 12.85
N ASP A 121 -11.45 -10.47 11.61
CA ASP A 121 -10.27 -9.69 11.29
C ASP A 121 -10.57 -8.19 11.20
N ARG A 122 -9.57 -7.40 11.61
CA ARG A 122 -9.52 -5.95 11.43
C ARG A 122 -8.34 -5.63 10.52
N LEU A 123 -8.66 -5.22 9.30
CA LEU A 123 -7.68 -4.88 8.29
C LEU A 123 -7.27 -3.42 8.46
N VAL A 124 -5.98 -3.13 8.40
CA VAL A 124 -5.42 -1.79 8.42
C VAL A 124 -4.65 -1.57 7.13
N LEU A 125 -5.19 -0.73 6.26
CA LEU A 125 -4.50 -0.23 5.08
C LEU A 125 -3.72 1.01 5.50
N ALA A 126 -2.50 0.78 5.95
CA ALA A 126 -1.68 1.78 6.64
C ALA A 126 -0.84 2.63 5.68
N SER A 127 -0.67 2.20 4.42
CA SER A 127 0.23 2.85 3.47
C SER A 127 1.60 3.11 4.12
N ASP A 128 2.24 4.24 3.86
CA ASP A 128 3.59 4.54 4.31
C ASP A 128 3.73 4.93 5.79
N ALA A 129 2.64 4.92 6.56
CA ALA A 129 2.73 4.95 8.03
C ALA A 129 3.19 3.60 8.61
N LEU A 130 3.11 2.53 7.81
CA LEU A 130 3.72 1.24 8.05
C LEU A 130 4.41 0.80 6.76
N TRP A 131 5.71 1.07 6.64
CA TRP A 131 6.44 0.82 5.41
C TRP A 131 6.48 -0.67 5.06
N SER A 132 6.77 -1.51 6.05
CA SER A 132 6.87 -2.97 5.88
C SER A 132 6.67 -3.74 7.18
N ALA A 133 6.70 -5.07 7.11
CA ALA A 133 6.71 -5.92 8.30
C ALA A 133 7.93 -5.67 9.23
N ARG A 134 9.00 -5.06 8.71
CA ARG A 134 10.17 -4.66 9.49
C ARG A 134 9.83 -3.58 10.52
N ASP A 135 8.99 -2.63 10.14
CA ASP A 135 8.52 -1.55 11.01
C ASP A 135 7.72 -2.12 12.18
N ALA A 136 6.80 -3.04 11.89
CA ALA A 136 5.98 -3.73 12.90
C ALA A 136 6.83 -4.52 13.90
N THR A 137 7.83 -5.25 13.41
CA THR A 137 8.70 -6.10 14.25
C THR A 137 9.72 -5.31 15.07
N ARG A 138 10.17 -4.14 14.58
CA ARG A 138 11.09 -3.26 15.30
C ARG A 138 10.39 -2.24 16.18
N GLY A 139 9.12 -1.93 15.90
CA GLY A 139 8.36 -0.87 16.55
C GLY A 139 8.86 0.54 16.22
N VAL A 140 9.53 0.74 15.08
CA VAL A 140 10.06 2.04 14.64
C VAL A 140 9.84 2.20 13.14
N PRO A 141 9.31 3.34 12.65
CA PRO A 141 9.08 3.56 11.22
C PRO A 141 10.41 3.67 10.47
N ASP A 142 10.50 3.05 9.29
CA ASP A 142 11.72 3.11 8.48
C ASP A 142 11.87 4.44 7.74
N VAL A 143 10.76 5.09 7.35
CA VAL A 143 10.77 6.31 6.54
C VAL A 143 9.76 7.33 7.08
N ALA A 144 10.23 8.56 7.35
CA ALA A 144 9.40 9.69 7.72
C ALA A 144 9.89 10.98 7.05
N PHE A 145 9.17 11.48 6.04
CA PHE A 145 9.55 12.70 5.30
C PHE A 145 9.16 13.97 6.04
N PHE A 146 8.05 13.96 6.78
CA PHE A 146 7.48 15.18 7.35
C PHE A 146 7.80 15.39 8.83
N ASP A 147 7.51 14.40 9.68
CA ASP A 147 7.67 14.47 11.14
C ASP A 147 7.87 13.07 11.74
N PRO A 148 9.10 12.70 12.14
CA PRO A 148 9.40 11.39 12.71
C PRO A 148 8.64 11.06 14.01
N ALA A 149 8.34 12.07 14.83
CA ALA A 149 7.61 11.84 16.08
C ALA A 149 6.13 11.56 15.82
N LYS A 150 5.53 12.22 14.82
CA LYS A 150 4.20 11.85 14.32
C LYS A 150 4.22 10.47 13.67
N ALA A 151 5.24 10.16 12.86
CA ALA A 151 5.36 8.87 12.19
C ALA A 151 5.40 7.71 13.21
N GLN A 152 6.15 7.86 14.30
CA GLN A 152 6.16 6.86 15.37
C GLN A 152 4.77 6.65 15.99
N ARG A 153 4.05 7.75 16.32
CA ARG A 153 2.70 7.65 16.87
C ARG A 153 1.72 7.01 15.88
N SER A 154 1.89 7.27 14.59
CA SER A 154 1.07 6.68 13.53
C SER A 154 1.35 5.20 13.35
N LEU A 155 2.61 4.76 13.45
CA LEU A 155 2.95 3.33 13.48
C LEU A 155 2.27 2.64 14.67
N ASP A 156 2.43 3.19 15.88
CA ASP A 156 1.82 2.63 17.09
C ASP A 156 0.29 2.57 16.97
N ARG A 157 -0.31 3.62 16.39
CA ARG A 157 -1.76 3.69 16.12
C ARG A 157 -2.21 2.64 15.11
N ALA A 158 -1.51 2.50 13.99
CA ALA A 158 -1.82 1.52 12.97
C ALA A 158 -1.79 0.11 13.55
N LEU A 159 -0.72 -0.25 14.27
CA LEU A 159 -0.56 -1.57 14.88
C LEU A 159 -1.62 -1.88 15.95
N ALA A 160 -2.15 -0.87 16.62
CA ALA A 160 -3.24 -1.03 17.59
C ALA A 160 -4.63 -1.14 16.94
N ALA A 161 -4.78 -0.75 15.68
CA ALA A 161 -6.08 -0.67 15.01
C ALA A 161 -6.56 -2.01 14.41
N GLY A 162 -5.68 -2.99 14.25
CA GLY A 162 -6.06 -4.30 13.70
C GLY A 162 -5.00 -5.37 13.84
N ASN A 163 -5.18 -6.46 13.10
CA ASN A 163 -4.33 -7.65 13.14
C ASN A 163 -3.84 -8.06 11.74
N VAL A 164 -4.47 -7.54 10.68
CA VAL A 164 -4.07 -7.75 9.28
C VAL A 164 -3.69 -6.40 8.67
N PHE A 165 -2.50 -6.32 8.08
CA PHE A 165 -1.90 -5.07 7.65
C PHE A 165 -1.60 -5.09 6.16
N TYR A 166 -1.96 -4.00 5.50
CA TYR A 166 -1.58 -3.66 4.13
C TYR A 166 -0.61 -2.47 4.20
N PRO A 167 0.70 -2.74 4.24
CA PRO A 167 1.74 -1.72 4.28
C PRO A 167 1.94 -1.07 2.91
N GLY A 168 2.61 0.08 2.85
CA GLY A 168 2.86 0.79 1.59
C GLY A 168 3.88 0.10 0.67
N HIS A 169 4.90 -0.57 1.24
CA HIS A 169 6.07 -1.08 0.49
C HIS A 169 6.39 -2.55 0.77
N ASP A 170 5.39 -3.32 1.17
CA ASP A 170 5.54 -4.75 1.46
C ASP A 170 4.22 -5.49 1.15
N ARG A 171 4.26 -6.82 1.25
CA ARG A 171 3.08 -7.67 1.07
C ARG A 171 2.19 -7.56 2.30
N ALA A 172 0.89 -7.78 2.11
CA ALA A 172 -0.03 -7.87 3.23
C ALA A 172 0.35 -9.00 4.20
N PHE A 173 0.26 -8.74 5.49
CA PHE A 173 0.62 -9.69 6.53
C PHE A 173 -0.29 -9.59 7.76
N ARG A 174 -0.45 -10.70 8.46
CA ARG A 174 -0.97 -10.75 9.82
C ARG A 174 0.16 -10.50 10.81
N PHE A 175 -0.11 -9.72 11.86
CA PHE A 175 0.84 -9.47 12.93
C PHE A 175 0.21 -9.72 14.30
N GLU A 176 0.63 -10.80 14.95
CA GLU A 176 0.09 -11.26 16.23
C GLU A 176 1.24 -11.77 17.09
N ASN A 177 1.24 -11.45 18.39
CA ASN A 177 2.27 -11.90 19.34
C ASN A 177 3.72 -11.66 18.84
N GLN A 178 3.97 -10.53 18.20
CA GLN A 178 5.28 -10.16 17.61
C GLN A 178 5.73 -11.08 16.46
N GLN A 179 4.81 -11.82 15.82
CA GLN A 179 5.09 -12.67 14.67
C GLN A 179 4.36 -12.18 13.42
N VAL A 180 5.08 -12.20 12.30
CA VAL A 180 4.57 -11.82 10.97
C VAL A 180 4.22 -13.06 10.18
N THR A 181 3.00 -13.11 9.64
CA THR A 181 2.55 -14.15 8.70
C THR A 181 2.02 -13.50 7.42
N TYR A 182 2.74 -13.60 6.32
CA TYR A 182 2.31 -13.02 5.04
C TYR A 182 1.09 -13.75 4.46
N LEU A 183 0.15 -12.99 3.87
CA LEU A 183 -1.09 -13.54 3.31
C LEU A 183 -0.91 -14.16 1.91
N SER A 184 0.13 -13.74 1.18
CA SER A 184 0.43 -14.21 -0.17
C SER A 184 1.80 -14.86 -0.24
N GLN A 185 1.86 -16.02 -0.88
CA GLN A 185 3.09 -16.78 -1.10
C GLN A 185 3.52 -16.67 -2.57
N TYR A 186 4.82 -16.70 -2.80
CA TYR A 186 5.38 -16.71 -4.16
C TYR A 186 6.24 -17.95 -4.37
N ASN A 187 6.08 -18.54 -5.54
CA ASN A 187 6.98 -19.56 -6.07
C ASN A 187 7.67 -18.95 -7.29
N TYR A 188 8.99 -18.88 -7.24
CA TYR A 188 9.82 -18.42 -8.34
C TYR A 188 10.37 -19.65 -9.05
N ALA A 189 10.21 -19.72 -10.37
CA ALA A 189 10.87 -20.72 -11.19
C ALA A 189 11.92 -20.02 -12.07
N LEU A 190 13.17 -20.45 -11.96
CA LEU A 190 14.25 -20.08 -12.86
C LEU A 190 14.43 -21.21 -13.86
N SER A 191 14.11 -20.97 -15.12
CA SER A 191 14.31 -21.91 -16.22
C SER A 191 15.62 -21.62 -16.95
N PHE A 192 16.49 -22.61 -17.02
CA PHE A 192 17.75 -22.55 -17.76
C PHE A 192 17.60 -23.34 -19.05
N ALA A 193 17.67 -22.64 -20.19
CA ALA A 193 17.60 -23.24 -21.51
C ALA A 193 18.97 -23.17 -22.22
N PHE A 194 19.53 -24.33 -22.56
CA PHE A 194 20.83 -24.43 -23.23
C PHE A 194 20.65 -24.83 -24.69
N GLN A 195 20.91 -23.89 -25.60
CA GLN A 195 20.81 -24.12 -27.05
C GLN A 195 22.18 -24.01 -27.75
N PRO A 196 22.47 -24.84 -28.78
CA PRO A 196 21.65 -25.96 -29.28
C PRO A 196 21.88 -27.27 -28.51
N HIS A 197 22.77 -27.26 -27.52
CA HIS A 197 23.17 -28.44 -26.75
C HIS A 197 23.17 -28.13 -25.27
N GLY A 198 22.76 -29.11 -24.46
CA GLY A 198 22.66 -29.02 -23.02
C GLY A 198 21.31 -29.56 -22.56
N GLN A 199 21.23 -29.91 -21.28
CA GLN A 199 19.97 -30.31 -20.67
C GLN A 199 19.39 -29.10 -19.94
N ASP A 200 18.22 -28.67 -20.40
CA ASP A 200 17.45 -27.64 -19.72
C ASP A 200 17.04 -28.13 -18.33
N PHE A 201 16.98 -27.20 -17.37
CA PHE A 201 16.50 -27.51 -16.04
C PHE A 201 15.87 -26.29 -15.38
N ASP A 202 15.01 -26.55 -14.40
CA ASP A 202 14.33 -25.54 -13.61
C ASP A 202 14.79 -25.58 -12.16
N ILE A 203 14.92 -24.43 -11.53
CA ILE A 203 15.06 -24.28 -10.08
C ILE A 203 13.85 -23.53 -9.55
N ALA A 204 13.11 -24.15 -8.64
CA ALA A 204 12.00 -23.51 -7.92
C ALA A 204 12.46 -23.02 -6.54
N ILE A 205 12.13 -21.77 -6.20
CA ILE A 205 12.36 -21.17 -4.89
C ILE A 205 11.01 -20.74 -4.35
N SER A 206 10.63 -21.27 -3.17
CA SER A 206 9.40 -20.88 -2.49
C SER A 206 9.68 -19.97 -1.31
N THR A 207 8.75 -19.05 -1.03
CA THR A 207 8.77 -18.26 0.21
C THR A 207 8.31 -19.03 1.45
N GLU A 208 7.96 -20.31 1.32
CA GLU A 208 7.72 -21.19 2.47
C GLU A 208 9.02 -21.50 3.23
N ARG A 209 8.96 -21.49 4.57
CA ARG A 209 9.88 -22.36 5.32
C ARG A 209 9.31 -23.75 5.21
N HIS A 210 10.07 -24.70 4.64
CA HIS A 210 9.77 -26.11 4.90
C HIS A 210 9.82 -26.32 6.42
N CYS A 211 8.64 -26.43 7.03
CA CYS A 211 8.51 -27.02 8.36
C CYS A 211 8.87 -28.50 8.21
N SER A 212 10.15 -28.83 8.29
CA SER A 212 10.59 -30.21 8.46
C SER A 212 10.17 -30.67 9.86
N GLY A 213 8.96 -31.20 9.95
CA GLY A 213 8.36 -31.71 11.18
C GLY A 213 7.49 -32.93 10.91
N LEU A 214 8.16 -34.10 10.88
CA LEU A 214 7.63 -35.44 11.15
C LEU A 214 6.70 -36.10 10.10
N GLY A 215 7.28 -37.06 9.38
CA GLY A 215 6.83 -38.46 9.42
C GLY A 215 5.58 -38.84 8.65
N GLY A 216 5.78 -39.40 7.46
CA GLY A 216 4.81 -40.26 6.78
C GLY A 216 5.44 -40.93 5.56
N ALA A 217 5.89 -42.18 5.73
CA ALA A 217 6.05 -43.13 4.63
C ALA A 217 4.73 -43.20 3.83
N ILE A 218 4.68 -43.46 2.52
CA ILE A 218 5.34 -44.46 1.68
C ILE A 218 5.48 -43.87 0.27
#